data_AF-A0A3B9J6N0-F1
#
_entry.id   AF-A0A3B9J6N0-F1
#
_cell.length_a   1.000
_cell.length_b   1.000
_cell.length_c   1.000
_cell.angle_alpha   90.00
_cell.angle_beta   90.00
_cell.angle_gamma   90.00
#
_symmetry.space_group_name_H-M   'P 1'
#
loop_
_entity.id
_entity.type
_entity.pdbx_description
1 polymer ?
#
loop_
_entity_poly.entity_id
_entity_poly.type
_entity_poly.pdbx_seq_one_letter_code
_entity_poly.pdbx_strand_id
1 'polypeptide(L)' 'MAGGCPGRQVFLSGEGDADAGIFVFGMLVGAGIAHTYSLASSPAGVGANGPAIVMIGLLILSIIGLTMRETRAA' A
#
# COMPACT_ATOMS: atom_id res chain seq x y z
N MET A 1 5.67 -11.21 0.74
CA MET A 1 5.71 -9.76 0.42
C MET A 1 6.34 -9.61 -0.95
N ALA A 2 5.60 -8.98 -1.88
CA ALA A 2 5.89 -8.84 -3.30
C ALA A 2 7.39 -8.84 -3.65
N GLY A 3 7.78 -9.68 -4.62
CA GLY A 3 9.11 -9.67 -5.22
C GLY A 3 9.36 -8.38 -5.99
N GLY A 4 9.53 -7.26 -5.27
CA GLY A 4 10.10 -5.95 -5.58
C GLY A 4 9.61 -5.15 -6.78
N CYS A 5 9.46 -5.78 -7.94
CA CYS A 5 9.19 -5.11 -9.20
C CYS A 5 7.68 -5.06 -9.48
N PRO A 6 7.07 -3.86 -9.62
CA PRO A 6 5.66 -3.73 -9.99
C PRO A 6 5.31 -4.50 -11.27
N GLY A 7 6.19 -4.47 -12.27
CA GLY A 7 6.00 -5.22 -13.52
C GLY A 7 5.92 -6.73 -13.30
N ARG A 8 6.77 -7.30 -12.43
CA ARG A 8 6.71 -8.73 -12.08
C ARG A 8 5.37 -9.08 -11.42
N GLN A 9 4.85 -8.24 -10.54
CA GLN A 9 3.58 -8.49 -9.86
C GLN A 9 2.39 -8.50 -10.84
N VAL A 10 2.45 -7.69 -11.91
CA VAL A 10 1.44 -7.76 -12.98
C VAL A 10 1.49 -9.10 -13.70
N PHE A 11 2.69 -9.61 -14.04
CA PHE A 11 2.81 -10.95 -14.66
C PHE A 11 2.35 -12.07 -13.71
N LEU A 12 2.79 -12.06 -12.45
CA LEU A 12 2.39 -13.04 -11.44
C LEU A 12 0.85 -13.04 -11.23
N SER A 13 0.22 -11.86 -11.25
CA SER A 13 -1.25 -11.78 -11.16
C SER A 13 -1.96 -12.45 -12.35
N GLY A 14 -1.32 -12.49 -13.54
CA GLY A 14 -1.84 -13.13 -14.74
C GLY A 14 -1.66 -14.65 -14.81
N GLU A 15 -0.69 -15.21 -14.08
CA GLU A 15 -0.53 -16.66 -13.90
C GLU A 15 -1.41 -17.23 -12.76
N GLY A 16 -2.19 -16.37 -12.09
CA GLY A 16 -3.13 -16.76 -11.05
C GLY A 16 -2.61 -16.64 -9.62
N ASP A 17 -1.50 -15.93 -9.40
CA ASP A 17 -1.02 -15.61 -8.04
C ASP A 17 -1.95 -14.57 -7.40
N ALA A 18 -2.72 -15.01 -6.40
CA ALA A 18 -3.66 -14.16 -5.68
C ALA A 18 -2.99 -13.10 -4.79
N ASP A 19 -1.79 -13.38 -4.26
CA ASP A 19 -1.02 -12.42 -3.48
C ASP A 19 -0.51 -11.27 -4.37
N ALA A 20 -0.07 -11.61 -5.59
CA ALA A 20 0.27 -10.61 -6.60
C ALA A 20 -0.96 -9.85 -7.10
N GLY A 21 -2.10 -10.54 -7.26
CA GLY A 21 -3.37 -9.94 -7.64
C GLY A 21 -3.85 -8.88 -6.64
N ILE A 22 -3.88 -9.18 -5.34
CA ILE A 22 -4.28 -8.20 -4.32
C ILE A 22 -3.28 -7.05 -4.20
N PHE A 23 -1.99 -7.32 -4.42
CA PHE A 23 -0.96 -6.28 -4.45
C PHE A 23 -1.17 -5.29 -5.61
N VAL A 24 -1.37 -5.78 -6.84
CA VAL A 24 -1.64 -4.95 -8.02
C VAL A 24 -2.94 -4.15 -7.84
N PHE A 25 -3.98 -4.79 -7.33
CA PHE A 25 -5.24 -4.12 -7.03
C PHE A 25 -5.07 -2.99 -6.02
N GLY A 26 -4.34 -3.23 -4.93
CA GLY A 26 -4.02 -2.21 -3.93
C GLY A 26 -3.25 -1.02 -4.50
N MET A 27 -2.27 -1.27 -5.37
CA MET A 27 -1.55 -0.19 -6.06
C MET A 27 -2.46 0.65 -6.96
N LEU A 28 -3.34 0.01 -7.75
CA LEU A 28 -4.26 0.72 -8.64
C LEU A 28 -5.28 1.58 -7.88
N VAL A 29 -5.95 1.00 -6.88
CA VAL A 29 -6.94 1.71 -6.07
C VAL A 29 -6.26 2.84 -5.28
N GLY A 30 -5.10 2.56 -4.66
CA GLY A 30 -4.33 3.56 -3.91
C GLY A 30 -3.88 4.73 -4.78
N ALA A 31 -3.35 4.46 -5.98
CA ALA A 31 -2.97 5.50 -6.94
C ALA A 31 -4.19 6.32 -7.40
N GLY A 32 -5.31 5.66 -7.72
CA GLY A 32 -6.55 6.33 -8.11
C GLY A 32 -7.03 7.33 -7.05
N ILE A 33 -7.07 6.91 -5.79
CA ILE A 33 -7.43 7.78 -4.66
C ILE A 33 -6.40 8.91 -4.50
N ALA A 34 -5.10 8.60 -4.51
CA ALA A 34 -4.06 9.58 -4.28
C ALA A 34 -4.04 10.69 -5.35
N HIS A 35 -4.28 10.34 -6.61
CA HIS A 35 -4.35 11.31 -7.70
C HIS A 35 -5.69 12.08 -7.73
N THR A 36 -6.82 11.44 -7.36
CA THR A 36 -8.13 12.12 -7.33
C THR A 36 -8.20 13.22 -6.28
N TYR A 37 -7.65 12.96 -5.09
CA TYR A 37 -7.70 13.90 -3.97
C TYR A 37 -6.41 14.74 -3.82
N SER A 38 -5.54 14.75 -4.83
CA SER A 38 -4.26 15.49 -4.81
C SER A 38 -3.39 15.18 -3.57
N LEU A 39 -3.38 13.92 -3.15
CA LEU A 39 -2.56 13.40 -2.06
C LEU A 39 -1.19 12.91 -2.56
N ALA A 40 -1.10 12.65 -3.87
CA ALA A 40 0.14 12.28 -4.53
C ALA A 40 1.15 13.42 -4.48
N SER A 41 2.41 13.09 -4.19
CA SER A 41 3.52 14.04 -4.31
C SER A 41 3.95 14.18 -5.77
N SER A 42 4.67 15.26 -6.07
CA SER A 42 5.16 15.55 -7.42
C SER A 42 6.60 16.06 -7.37
N PRO A 43 7.26 16.25 -8.53
CA PRO A 43 8.59 16.86 -8.58
C PRO A 43 8.63 18.28 -7.99
N ALA A 44 7.49 18.98 -7.93
CA ALA A 44 7.39 20.31 -7.31
C ALA A 44 7.41 20.25 -5.77
N GLY A 45 7.29 19.06 -5.17
CA GLY A 45 7.32 18.85 -3.73
C GLY A 45 6.20 17.95 -3.23
N VAL A 46 6.16 17.81 -1.90
CA VAL A 46 5.16 17.02 -1.18
C VAL A 46 3.84 17.80 -1.14
N GLY A 47 2.73 17.14 -1.50
CA GLY A 47 1.40 17.74 -1.42
C GLY A 47 1.03 18.08 0.03
N ALA A 48 0.30 19.16 0.26
CA ALA A 48 -0.02 19.66 1.61
C ALA A 48 -0.67 18.59 2.53
N ASN A 49 -1.51 17.72 1.94
CA ASN A 49 -2.19 16.64 2.67
C ASN A 49 -1.42 15.30 2.64
N GLY A 50 -0.32 15.20 1.90
CA GLY A 50 0.48 13.99 1.78
C GLY A 50 0.98 13.47 3.13
N PRO A 51 1.65 14.30 3.96
CA PRO A 51 2.15 13.86 5.26
C PRO A 51 1.04 13.40 6.21
N ALA A 52 -0.09 14.12 6.23
CA ALA A 52 -1.23 13.77 7.08
C ALA A 52 -1.80 12.39 6.72
N ILE A 53 -1.96 12.09 5.43
CA ILE A 53 -2.46 10.79 4.97
C ILE A 53 -1.46 9.66 5.24
N VAL A 54 -0.16 9.90 5.08
CA VAL A 54 0.87 8.92 5.45
C VAL A 54 0.80 8.57 6.93
N MET A 55 0.63 9.57 7.81
CA MET A 55 0.49 9.35 9.25
C MET A 55 -0.77 8.52 9.59
N ILE A 56 -1.89 8.79 8.92
CA ILE A 56 -3.12 7.99 9.07
C ILE A 56 -2.86 6.54 8.63
N GLY A 57 -2.21 6.32 7.49
CA GLY A 57 -1.88 4.98 7.01
C GLY A 57 -0.98 4.20 7.98
N LEU A 58 0.06 4.84 8.50
CA LEU A 58 0.94 4.24 9.51
C LEU A 58 0.20 3.92 10.81
N LEU A 59 -0.73 4.77 11.24
CA LEU A 59 -1.56 4.53 12.41
C LEU A 59 -2.47 3.32 12.20
N ILE A 60 -3.11 3.19 11.04
CA ILE A 60 -3.91 2.01 10.68
C ILE A 60 -3.06 0.74 10.70
N LEU A 61 -1.91 0.74 10.04
CA LEU A 61 -1.00 -0.41 10.00
C LEU A 61 -0.51 -0.80 11.41
N SER A 62 -0.21 0.20 12.25
CA SER A 62 0.19 -0.03 13.64
C SER A 62 -0.93 -0.68 14.46
N ILE A 63 -2.18 -0.20 14.30
CA ILE A 63 -3.35 -0.81 14.97
C ILE A 63 -3.53 -2.26 14.53
N ILE A 64 -3.45 -2.54 13.22
CA ILE A 64 -3.57 -3.89 12.69
C ILE A 64 -2.46 -4.79 13.26
N GLY A 65 -1.20 -4.35 13.20
CA GLY A 65 -0.07 -5.12 13.70
C GLY A 65 -0.14 -5.37 15.21
N LEU A 66 -0.60 -4.41 16.00
CA LEU A 66 -0.77 -4.56 17.44
C LEU A 66 -1.97 -5.45 17.81
N THR A 67 -3.04 -5.43 17.01
CA THR A 67 -4.26 -6.23 17.25
C THR A 67 -4.09 -7.68 16.81
N MET A 68 -3.36 -7.93 15.73
CA MET A 68 -3.09 -9.27 15.20
C MET A 68 -1.79 -9.88 15.73
N ARG A 69 -1.22 -9.33 16.80
CA ARG A 69 0.01 -9.86 17.38
C ARG A 69 -0.28 -11.26 17.95
N GLU A 70 0.46 -12.25 17.47
CA GLU A 70 0.52 -13.56 18.11
C GLU A 70 1.06 -13.37 19.52
N THR A 71 0.39 -13.94 20.52
CA THR A 71 0.96 -14.00 21.87
C THR A 71 2.16 -14.92 21.75
N ARG A 72 3.38 -14.39 21.96
CA ARG A 72 4.60 -15.21 22.02
C ARG A 72 4.31 -16.37 22.98
N ALA A 73 4.15 -17.58 22.45
CA ALA A 73 4.15 -18.78 23.26
C ALA A 73 5.51 -18.83 23.96
N ALA A 74 5.48 -18.62 25.28
CA ALA A 74 6.64 -18.78 26.15
C ALA A 74 6.90 -20.28 26.36
#